data_AF-A0A9E5GAE3-F1
#
_entry.id   AF-A0A9E5GAE3-F1
#
_cell.length_a   1.000
_cell.length_b   1.000
_cell.length_c   1.000
_cell.angle_alpha   90.00
_cell.angle_beta   90.00
_cell.angle_gamma   90.00
#
_symmetry.space_group_name_H-M   'P 1'
#
loop_
_entity.id
_entity.type
_entity.pdbx_description
1 polymer ?
#
loop_
_entity_poly.entity_id
_entity_poly.type
_entity_poly.pdbx_seq_one_letter_code
_entity_poly.pdbx_strand_id
1 'polypeptide(L)' 'MLLYVRLLRTFGSLLAGSALGGAALLTFCDVAARTLFAPYELPVGIVMSLTGAPFFIWLLLHQRGGRTHD' A
#
# COMPACT_ATOMS: atom_id res chain seq x y z
N MET A 1 -32.43 4.22 0.88
CA MET A 1 -31.67 5.35 1.46
C MET A 1 -30.82 4.93 2.68
N LEU A 2 -31.39 4.34 3.73
CA LEU A 2 -30.63 3.91 4.93
C LEU A 2 -29.59 2.80 4.68
N LEU A 3 -29.87 1.85 3.77
CA LEU A 3 -28.90 0.80 3.39
C LEU A 3 -27.66 1.36 2.69
N TYR A 4 -27.84 2.39 1.84
CA TYR A 4 -26.76 3.07 1.13
C TYR A 4 -25.83 3.84 2.08
N VAL A 5 -26.41 4.57 3.03
CA VAL A 5 -25.65 5.30 4.07
C VAL A 5 -24.89 4.33 4.99
N ARG A 6 -25.47 3.16 5.29
CA ARG A 6 -24.82 2.13 6.11
C ARG A 6 -23.69 1.40 5.37
N LEU A 7 -23.82 1.25 4.05
CA LEU A 7 -22.75 0.77 3.17
C LEU A 7 -21.56 1.76 3.18
N LEU A 8 -21.83 3.05 2.94
CA LEU A 8 -20.82 4.11 2.94
C LEU A 8 -20.07 4.20 4.28
N ARG A 9 -20.78 4.07 5.40
CA ARG A 9 -20.18 4.11 6.73
C ARG A 9 -19.28 2.91 7.04
N THR A 10 -19.62 1.73 6.52
CA THR A 10 -18.85 0.49 6.76
C THR A 10 -17.53 0.50 5.98
N PHE A 11 -17.54 0.98 4.73
CA PHE A 11 -16.32 1.11 3.94
C PHE A 11 -15.45 2.29 4.40
N GLY A 12 -16.03 3.29 5.07
CA GLY A 12 -15.30 4.48 5.53
C GLY A 12 -14.09 4.14 6.40
N SER A 13 -14.19 3.16 7.30
CA SER A 13 -13.05 2.75 8.15
C SER A 13 -11.93 2.08 7.35
N LEU A 14 -12.27 1.24 6.37
CA LEU A 14 -11.31 0.58 5.48
C LEU A 14 -10.63 1.60 4.55
N LEU A 15 -11.41 2.56 4.05
CA LEU A 15 -10.95 3.62 3.17
C LEU A 15 -10.01 4.58 3.90
N ALA A 16 -10.36 4.99 5.13
CA ALA A 16 -9.49 5.80 5.99
C ALA A 16 -8.18 5.07 6.32
N GLY A 17 -8.25 3.78 6.68
CA GLY A 17 -7.05 2.97 6.96
C GLY A 17 -6.14 2.84 5.73
N SER A 18 -6.72 2.58 4.56
CA SER A 18 -5.97 2.46 3.30
C SER A 18 -5.36 3.79 2.86
N ALA A 19 -6.10 4.89 3.04
CA ALA A 19 -5.60 6.23 2.74
C ALA A 19 -4.42 6.62 3.63
N LEU A 20 -4.52 6.38 4.95
CA LEU A 20 -3.44 6.67 5.90
C LEU A 20 -2.21 5.79 5.64
N GLY A 21 -2.42 4.49 5.40
CA GLY A 21 -1.33 3.56 5.07
C GLY A 21 -0.62 3.94 3.77
N GLY A 22 -1.38 4.25 2.72
CA GLY A 22 -0.83 4.69 1.43
C GLY A 22 -0.08 6.02 1.54
N ALA A 23 -0.62 7.00 2.28
CA ALA A 23 0.03 8.29 2.50
C ALA A 23 1.36 8.15 3.27
N ALA A 24 1.39 7.33 4.32
CA ALA A 24 2.61 7.07 5.09
C ALA A 24 3.69 6.37 4.24
N LEU A 25 3.31 5.37 3.43
CA LEU A 25 4.25 4.66 2.56
C LEU A 25 4.80 5.56 1.46
N LEU A 26 3.95 6.38 0.83
CA LEU A 26 4.37 7.31 -0.22
C LEU A 26 5.33 8.38 0.32
N THR A 27 5.02 8.99 1.46
CA THR A 27 5.90 9.99 2.09
C THR A 27 7.25 9.38 2.48
N PHE A 28 7.28 8.16 3.01
CA PHE A 28 8.53 7.46 3.28
C PHE A 28 9.35 7.23 2.00
N CYS A 29 8.71 6.79 0.91
CA CYS A 29 9.38 6.58 -0.38
C CYS A 29 9.91 7.89 -0.98
N ASP A 30 9.16 9.00 -0.89
CA ASP A 30 9.58 10.30 -1.41
C ASP A 30 10.80 10.85 -0.64
N VAL A 31 10.79 10.74 0.68
CA VAL A 31 11.95 11.12 1.52
C VAL A 31 13.17 10.24 1.21
N ALA A 32 12.97 8.92 1.09
CA ALA A 32 14.06 8.00 0.73
C ALA A 32 14.64 8.29 -0.66
N ALA A 33 13.78 8.62 -1.64
CA ALA A 33 14.21 8.99 -2.99
C ALA A 33 15.07 10.26 -3.00
N ARG A 34 14.67 11.27 -2.23
CA ARG A 34 15.40 12.56 -2.14
C ARG A 34 16.70 12.45 -1.35
N THR A 35 16.76 11.58 -0.34
CA THR A 35 17.92 11.47 0.58
C THR A 35 19.02 10.55 0.06
N LEU A 36 18.67 9.42 -0.56
CA LEU A 36 19.65 8.42 -1.00
C LEU A 36 20.39 8.84 -2.29
N PHE A 37 19.86 9.79 -3.05
CA PHE A 37 20.32 10.05 -4.42
C PHE A 37 20.51 11.52 -4.80
N ALA A 38 20.67 12.44 -3.84
CA ALA A 38 21.08 13.81 -4.16
C ALA A 38 22.46 13.79 -4.89
N PRO A 39 22.63 14.38 -6.11
CA PRO A 39 21.86 15.44 -6.79
C PRO A 39 20.95 14.97 -7.96
N TYR A 40 20.68 13.67 -8.08
CA TYR A 40 19.92 13.09 -9.19
C TYR A 40 18.43 12.97 -8.84
N GLU A 41 17.56 13.52 -9.68
CA GLU A 41 16.11 13.46 -9.50
C GLU A 41 15.57 12.07 -9.88
N LEU A 42 15.68 11.09 -8.98
CA LEU A 42 15.11 9.77 -9.22
C LEU A 42 13.58 9.80 -9.09
N PRO A 43 12.85 9.16 -10.02
CA PRO A 43 11.42 8.97 -9.89
C PRO A 43 11.09 8.19 -8.63
N VAL A 44 10.24 8.77 -7.76
CA VAL A 44 9.73 8.10 -6.54
C VAL A 44 9.10 6.72 -6.86
N GLY A 45 8.58 6.54 -8.08
CA GLY A 45 8.04 5.29 -8.56
C GLY A 45 9.03 4.12 -8.55
N ILE A 46 10.33 4.38 -8.74
CA ILE A 46 11.37 3.32 -8.69
C ILE A 46 11.54 2.84 -7.24
N VAL A 47 11.66 3.78 -6.30
CA VAL A 47 11.79 3.47 -4.87
C VAL A 47 10.53 2.77 -4.35
N MET A 48 9.36 3.25 -4.77
CA MET A 48 8.07 2.64 -4.44
C MET A 48 7.94 1.22 -5.02
N SER A 49 8.42 0.98 -6.25
CA SER A 49 8.40 -0.36 -6.86
C SER A 49 9.37 -1.31 -6.16
N LEU A 50 10.56 -0.85 -5.80
CA LEU A 50 11.54 -1.64 -5.04
C LEU A 50 11.07 -1.97 -3.63
N THR A 51 10.24 -1.11 -3.03
CA THR A 51 9.65 -1.34 -1.69
C THR A 51 8.37 -2.19 -1.79
N GLY A 52 7.56 -1.97 -2.82
CA GLY A 52 6.29 -2.65 -3.03
C GLY A 52 6.46 -4.10 -3.53
N ALA A 53 7.47 -4.37 -4.38
CA ALA A 53 7.76 -5.71 -4.87
C ALA A 53 8.03 -6.75 -3.75
N PRO A 54 8.90 -6.51 -2.76
CA PRO A 54 9.12 -7.45 -1.67
C PRO A 54 7.87 -7.59 -0.77
N PHE A 55 7.12 -6.51 -0.55
CA PHE A 55 5.84 -6.59 0.17
C PHE A 55 4.82 -7.47 -0.56
N PHE A 56 4.74 -7.33 -1.89
CA PHE A 56 3.85 -8.13 -2.73
C PHE A 56 4.28 -9.60 -2.77
N ILE A 57 5.58 -9.87 -2.87
CA ILE A 57 6.13 -11.24 -2.78
C ILE A 57 5.83 -11.85 -1.42
N TRP A 58 6.04 -11.11 -0.33
CA TRP A 58 5.70 -11.57 1.01
C TRP A 58 4.23 -11.92 1.13
N LEU A 59 3.34 -11.06 0.65
CA LEU A 59 1.90 -11.30 0.61
C LEU A 59 1.55 -12.55 -0.21
N LEU A 60 2.17 -12.73 -1.38
CA LEU A 60 1.96 -13.90 -2.23
C LEU A 60 2.40 -15.19 -1.53
N LEU A 61 3.53 -15.17 -0.82
CA LEU A 61 4.02 -16.32 -0.07
C LEU A 61 3.12 -16.63 1.14
N HIS A 62 2.61 -15.60 1.82
CA HIS A 62 1.75 -15.76 3.00
C HIS A 62 0.33 -16.22 2.64
N GLN A 63 -0.19 -15.83 1.49
CA GLN A 63 -1.54 -16.19 1.04
C GLN A 63 -1.63 -17.60 0.42
N ARG A 64 -0.52 -18.34 0.32
CA ARG A 64 -0.50 -19.72 -0.18
C ARG A 64 -1.09 -20.78 0.77
N GLY A 65 -1.66 -20.37 1.91
CA GLY A 65 -2.37 -21.25 2.85
C GLY A 65 -3.87 -21.46 2.58
N GLY A 66 -4.38 -21.11 1.38
CA GLY A 66 -5.82 -21.06 1.11
C GLY A 66 -6.38 -22.19 0.24
N ARG A 67 -6.65 -23.35 0.86
CA ARG A 67 -7.55 -24.45 0.42
C ARG A 67 -7.08 -25.31 -0.77
N THR A 68 -6.14 -26.19 -0.49
CA THR A 68 -6.20 -27.53 -1.09
C THR A 68 -7.49 -28.18 -0.61
N HIS A 69 -8.34 -28.54 -1.57
CA HIS A 69 -9.31 -29.64 -1.51
C HIS A 69 -9.54 -30.24 -0.11
N ASP A 70 -10.68 -29.90 0.50
CA ASP A 70 -11.61 -30.77 1.24
C ASP A 70 -12.91 -29.99 1.51
#